data_AF-A0A9W9N5R5-F1
#
_entry.id   AF-A0A9W9N5R5-F1
#
_cell.length_a   1.000
_cell.length_b   1.000
_cell.length_c   1.000
_cell.angle_alpha   90.00
_cell.angle_beta   90.00
_cell.angle_gamma   90.00
#
_symmetry.space_group_name_H-M   'P 1'
#
loop_
_entity.id
_entity.type
_entity.pdbx_description
1 polymer ?
#
loop_
_entity_poly.entity_id
_entity_poly.type
_entity_poly.pdbx_seq_one_letter_code
_entity_poly.pdbx_strand_id
1 'polypeptide(L)'
;MALSCRSVTKPDDSQVDFGAELTGFDVETITDGDFNFLRRVLYENQVAVIKSQGKLSPRAQYELTRRFDPAAGVYSHGKSIDKRSVLHADLTTIPHPPQVQVIGSGFVEEYGGLSNIRLKHPHHKKFHKNPILSEEDYDYTHFYRWHIDSAMYNLDPPLVTTLLAVKVPKGRLQTSRYDDGTDTTLDIPFGTTAFFGRYRLYDMLSEEDKHFVCASKAEYAPHPYIWISNAKSQSNGLGIISEGLELAEDQLPPFEASKIKVYPMAWKNTVTG
;
A
#
# COMPACT_ATOMS: atom_id res chain seq x y z
N MET A 1 15.20 -5.04 -26.25
CA MET A 1 14.25 -6.17 -26.13
C MET A 1 12.89 -5.66 -26.59
N ALA A 2 12.05 -6.50 -27.20
CA ALA A 2 10.69 -6.08 -27.53
C ALA A 2 9.86 -5.95 -26.24
N LEU A 3 8.98 -4.94 -26.19
CA LEU A 3 8.01 -4.80 -25.11
C LEU A 3 7.08 -6.02 -25.09
N SER A 4 6.84 -6.58 -23.92
CA SER A 4 5.85 -7.64 -23.76
C SER A 4 5.05 -7.46 -22.48
N CYS A 5 3.81 -7.96 -22.52
CA CYS A 5 2.86 -7.95 -21.42
C CYS A 5 2.24 -9.34 -21.32
N ARG A 6 2.16 -9.88 -20.11
CA ARG A 6 1.45 -11.12 -19.80
C ARG A 6 0.78 -10.99 -18.44
N SER A 7 -0.27 -11.76 -18.18
CA SER A 7 -0.84 -11.86 -16.84
C SER A 7 0.21 -12.34 -15.83
N VAL A 8 0.07 -11.93 -14.56
CA VAL A 8 0.93 -12.46 -13.49
C VAL A 8 0.82 -13.97 -13.40
N THR A 9 1.94 -14.62 -13.06
CA THR A 9 1.95 -16.06 -12.82
C THR A 9 1.12 -16.35 -11.57
N LYS A 10 0.20 -17.31 -11.66
CA LYS A 10 -0.69 -17.71 -10.58
C LYS A 10 -0.87 -19.24 -10.57
N PRO A 11 -1.22 -19.85 -9.42
CA PRO A 11 -1.65 -21.25 -9.37
C PRO A 11 -2.84 -21.52 -10.30
N ASP A 12 -2.97 -22.75 -10.81
CA ASP A 12 -4.01 -23.13 -11.78
C ASP A 12 -5.43 -22.98 -11.24
N ASP A 13 -5.61 -23.14 -9.92
CA ASP A 13 -6.86 -22.98 -9.19
C ASP A 13 -7.14 -21.52 -8.76
N SER A 14 -6.23 -20.59 -9.05
CA SER A 14 -6.36 -19.21 -8.64
C SER A 14 -7.40 -18.44 -9.46
N GLN A 15 -8.40 -17.91 -8.76
CA GLN A 15 -9.42 -17.01 -9.31
C GLN A 15 -8.93 -15.57 -9.52
N VAL A 16 -7.66 -15.27 -9.25
CA VAL A 16 -7.09 -13.92 -9.46
C VAL A 16 -7.13 -13.57 -10.95
N ASP A 17 -7.81 -12.50 -11.31
CA ASP A 17 -8.05 -12.06 -12.68
C ASP A 17 -7.37 -10.73 -13.04
N PHE A 18 -6.56 -10.20 -12.13
CA PHE A 18 -5.84 -8.94 -12.29
C PHE A 18 -4.32 -9.13 -12.15
N GLY A 19 -3.57 -8.10 -12.52
CA GLY A 19 -2.11 -8.07 -12.48
C GLY A 19 -1.47 -8.45 -13.81
N ALA A 20 -0.51 -7.63 -14.25
CA ALA A 20 0.30 -7.89 -15.43
C ALA A 20 1.80 -7.79 -15.14
N GLU A 21 2.60 -8.63 -15.79
CA GLU A 21 4.05 -8.54 -15.86
C GLU A 21 4.50 -7.92 -17.17
N LEU A 22 5.39 -6.93 -17.07
CA LEU A 22 5.93 -6.18 -18.18
C LEU A 22 7.44 -6.43 -18.31
N THR A 23 7.90 -6.78 -19.51
CA THR A 23 9.33 -6.92 -19.82
C THR A 23 9.71 -6.10 -21.05
N GLY A 24 11.02 -5.81 -21.19
CA GLY A 24 11.52 -4.94 -22.25
C GLY A 24 11.31 -3.45 -22.01
N PHE A 25 10.79 -3.07 -20.83
CA PHE A 25 10.62 -1.68 -20.40
C PHE A 25 11.88 -1.17 -19.70
N ASP A 26 12.22 0.09 -19.95
CA ASP A 26 13.20 0.85 -19.18
C ASP A 26 12.55 2.15 -18.70
N VAL A 27 12.34 2.27 -17.38
CA VAL A 27 11.66 3.44 -16.80
C VAL A 27 12.55 4.69 -16.86
N GLU A 28 13.89 4.54 -16.90
CA GLU A 28 14.81 5.68 -17.01
C GLU A 28 14.69 6.41 -18.36
N THR A 29 14.27 5.70 -19.40
CA THR A 29 14.24 6.20 -20.79
C THR A 29 12.86 6.04 -21.44
N ILE A 30 11.81 5.99 -20.62
CA ILE A 30 10.44 5.72 -21.05
C ILE A 30 9.92 6.76 -22.06
N THR A 31 9.51 6.31 -23.25
CA THR A 31 8.91 7.18 -24.27
C THR A 31 7.43 7.46 -23.97
N ASP A 32 6.79 8.35 -24.74
CA ASP A 32 5.34 8.57 -24.64
C ASP A 32 4.52 7.34 -25.05
N GLY A 33 5.00 6.59 -26.04
CA GLY A 33 4.38 5.32 -26.46
C GLY A 33 4.44 4.28 -25.35
N ASP A 34 5.61 4.11 -24.73
CA ASP A 34 5.81 3.16 -23.63
C ASP A 34 4.95 3.52 -22.42
N PHE A 35 4.87 4.81 -22.07
CA PHE A 35 4.04 5.27 -20.98
C PHE A 35 2.55 5.08 -21.25
N ASN A 36 2.06 5.40 -22.45
CA ASN A 36 0.66 5.16 -22.81
C ASN A 36 0.30 3.66 -22.72
N PHE A 37 1.23 2.80 -23.15
CA PHE A 37 1.07 1.36 -23.00
C PHE A 37 1.03 0.95 -21.52
N LEU A 38 2.00 1.39 -20.71
CA LEU A 38 2.06 1.11 -19.27
C LEU A 38 0.80 1.60 -18.55
N ARG A 39 0.35 2.82 -18.86
CA ARG A 39 -0.85 3.43 -18.30
C ARG A 39 -2.06 2.55 -18.58
N ARG A 40 -2.27 2.16 -19.85
CA ARG A 40 -3.36 1.28 -20.24
C ARG A 40 -3.30 -0.06 -19.50
N VAL A 41 -2.14 -0.72 -19.49
CA VAL A 41 -1.95 -2.00 -18.79
C VAL A 41 -2.26 -1.86 -17.30
N LEU A 42 -1.77 -0.80 -16.64
CA LEU A 42 -2.02 -0.56 -15.22
C LEU A 42 -3.52 -0.39 -14.92
N TYR A 43 -4.24 0.41 -15.71
CA TYR A 43 -5.67 0.63 -15.47
C TYR A 43 -6.51 -0.62 -15.77
N GLU A 44 -6.17 -1.38 -16.82
CA GLU A 44 -6.85 -2.63 -17.18
C GLU A 44 -6.58 -3.77 -16.18
N ASN A 45 -5.38 -3.82 -15.60
CA ASN A 45 -4.94 -4.95 -14.76
C ASN A 45 -4.76 -4.58 -13.28
N GLN A 46 -5.01 -3.32 -12.89
CA GLN A 46 -4.91 -2.76 -11.54
C GLN A 46 -3.50 -2.75 -10.91
N VAL A 47 -2.63 -3.70 -11.28
CA VAL A 47 -1.24 -3.84 -10.85
C VAL A 47 -0.37 -4.16 -12.07
N ALA A 48 0.75 -3.46 -12.22
CA ALA A 48 1.73 -3.71 -13.26
C ALA A 48 3.12 -3.93 -12.66
N VAL A 49 3.71 -5.10 -12.90
CA VAL A 49 5.04 -5.48 -12.42
C VAL A 49 6.05 -5.31 -13.54
N ILE A 50 6.80 -4.22 -13.51
CA ILE A 50 7.87 -3.95 -14.49
C ILE A 50 9.13 -4.70 -14.09
N LYS A 51 9.54 -5.69 -14.88
CA LYS A 51 10.71 -6.51 -14.60
C LYS A 51 12.01 -5.77 -14.91
N SER A 52 13.09 -6.23 -14.31
CA SER A 52 14.47 -5.76 -14.57
C SER A 52 14.75 -4.29 -14.21
N GLN A 53 13.99 -3.71 -13.28
CA GLN A 53 14.16 -2.31 -12.82
C GLN A 53 15.06 -2.16 -11.58
N GLY A 54 15.84 -3.17 -11.18
CA GLY A 54 16.59 -3.15 -9.91
C GLY A 54 17.65 -2.05 -9.77
N LYS A 55 17.96 -1.33 -10.85
CA LYS A 55 18.88 -0.18 -10.88
C LYS A 55 18.17 1.17 -11.09
N LEU A 56 16.84 1.20 -11.04
CA LEU A 56 16.06 2.41 -11.25
C LEU A 56 16.44 3.47 -10.23
N SER A 57 16.71 4.68 -10.70
CA SER A 57 16.99 5.82 -9.84
C SER A 57 15.73 6.31 -9.15
N PRO A 58 15.83 6.83 -7.91
CA PRO A 58 14.70 7.47 -7.25
C PRO A 58 14.08 8.62 -8.05
N ARG A 59 14.90 9.34 -8.83
CA ARG A 59 14.44 10.39 -9.74
C ARG A 59 13.50 9.82 -10.80
N ALA A 60 13.89 8.76 -11.51
CA ALA A 60 13.05 8.16 -12.55
C ALA A 60 11.76 7.55 -11.98
N GLN A 61 11.80 6.97 -10.77
CA GLN A 61 10.59 6.51 -10.08
C GLN A 61 9.62 7.67 -9.79
N TYR A 62 10.15 8.81 -9.31
CA TYR A 62 9.36 10.01 -9.08
C TYR A 62 8.80 10.60 -10.38
N GLU A 63 9.62 10.70 -11.43
CA GLU A 63 9.22 11.19 -12.74
C GLU A 63 8.13 10.30 -13.37
N LEU A 64 8.22 8.97 -13.24
CA LEU A 64 7.17 8.06 -13.67
C LEU A 64 5.84 8.37 -12.96
N THR A 65 5.87 8.57 -11.64
CA THR A 65 4.69 8.93 -10.85
C THR A 65 4.09 10.26 -11.32
N ARG A 66 4.95 11.27 -11.59
CA ARG A 66 4.56 12.57 -12.16
C ARG A 66 3.91 12.48 -13.53
N ARG A 67 4.25 11.47 -14.33
CA ARG A 67 3.58 11.26 -15.62
C ARG A 67 2.13 10.81 -15.47
N PHE A 68 1.81 10.05 -14.43
CA PHE A 68 0.43 9.70 -14.08
C PHE A 68 -0.32 10.87 -13.45
N ASP A 69 0.35 11.62 -12.58
CA ASP A 69 -0.20 12.79 -11.90
C ASP A 69 0.77 13.99 -11.96
N PRO A 70 0.58 14.90 -12.94
CA PRO A 70 1.38 16.12 -13.05
C PRO A 70 1.20 17.11 -11.89
N ALA A 71 0.27 16.89 -10.96
CA ALA A 71 0.12 17.68 -9.75
C ALA A 71 0.86 17.06 -8.54
N ALA A 72 1.26 15.79 -8.61
CA ALA A 72 1.98 15.11 -7.53
C ALA A 72 3.28 15.86 -7.20
N GLY A 73 3.38 16.47 -6.03
CA GLY A 73 4.56 17.24 -5.62
C GLY A 73 5.02 16.95 -4.20
N VAL A 74 4.25 16.15 -3.48
CA VAL A 74 4.50 15.73 -2.09
C VAL A 74 4.24 14.23 -1.98
N TYR A 75 4.88 13.60 -1.00
CA TYR A 75 4.52 12.25 -0.61
C TYR A 75 3.06 12.21 -0.09
N SER A 76 2.39 11.06 -0.20
CA SER A 76 0.94 10.91 0.09
C SER A 76 0.54 11.28 1.52
N HIS A 77 1.51 11.34 2.44
CA HIS A 77 1.33 11.78 3.84
C HIS A 77 1.89 13.18 4.13
N GLY A 78 2.17 13.97 3.09
CA GLY A 78 2.70 15.33 3.19
C GLY A 78 4.22 15.38 3.39
N LYS A 79 4.72 16.54 3.82
CA LYS A 79 6.16 16.83 3.95
C LYS A 79 6.78 16.29 5.25
N SER A 80 5.97 16.03 6.27
CA SER A 80 6.43 15.58 7.58
C SER A 80 5.35 14.72 8.22
N ILE A 81 5.75 13.61 8.82
CA ILE A 81 4.86 12.69 9.53
C ILE A 81 5.07 12.88 11.04
N ASP A 82 4.00 13.26 11.75
CA ASP A 82 4.01 13.42 13.22
C ASP A 82 4.48 12.13 13.89
N LYS A 83 5.30 12.25 14.95
CA LYS A 83 5.86 11.12 15.70
C LYS A 83 4.79 10.22 16.35
N ARG A 84 3.60 10.75 16.57
CA ARG A 84 2.43 10.01 17.10
C ARG A 84 1.75 9.16 16.05
N SER A 85 2.02 9.39 14.76
CA SER A 85 1.44 8.62 13.68
C SER A 85 1.98 7.19 13.70
N VAL A 86 1.10 6.21 13.49
CA VAL A 86 1.49 4.80 13.34
C VAL A 86 2.44 4.54 12.17
N LEU A 87 2.56 5.48 11.22
CA LEU A 87 3.44 5.38 10.04
C LEU A 87 4.85 5.92 10.28
N HIS A 88 5.07 6.72 11.34
CA HIS A 88 6.30 7.48 11.50
C HIS A 88 7.55 6.59 11.54
N ALA A 89 7.44 5.41 12.15
CA ALA A 89 8.57 4.53 12.37
C ALA A 89 9.00 3.72 11.13
N ASP A 90 8.20 3.71 10.07
CA ASP A 90 8.33 2.74 8.97
C ASP A 90 8.93 3.38 7.70
N LEU A 91 8.97 4.71 7.64
CA LEU A 91 9.34 5.47 6.45
C LEU A 91 10.63 6.26 6.67
N THR A 92 11.58 6.16 5.73
CA THR A 92 12.80 6.98 5.72
C THR A 92 12.89 7.75 4.41
N THR A 93 12.86 9.09 4.47
CA THR A 93 12.88 9.95 3.27
C THR A 93 14.30 10.09 2.72
N ILE A 94 14.47 9.91 1.41
CA ILE A 94 15.76 10.22 0.75
C ILE A 94 15.93 11.73 0.56
N PRO A 95 17.15 12.27 0.49
CA PRO A 95 17.37 13.69 0.29
C PRO A 95 16.89 14.21 -1.08
N HIS A 96 17.09 13.45 -2.17
CA HIS A 96 16.76 13.89 -3.53
C HIS A 96 16.29 12.73 -4.43
N PRO A 97 15.04 12.72 -4.93
CA PRO A 97 13.91 13.60 -4.57
C PRO A 97 13.21 13.18 -3.26
N PRO A 98 12.79 14.12 -2.39
CA PRO A 98 12.19 13.82 -1.07
C PRO A 98 10.79 13.18 -1.11
N GLN A 99 10.19 13.07 -2.30
CA GLN A 99 8.93 12.36 -2.51
C GLN A 99 9.12 10.84 -2.46
N VAL A 100 10.36 10.35 -2.58
CA VAL A 100 10.66 8.92 -2.51
C VAL A 100 11.03 8.53 -1.08
N GLN A 101 10.44 7.44 -0.61
CA GLN A 101 10.68 6.87 0.70
C GLN A 101 11.41 5.53 0.55
N VAL A 102 12.26 5.24 1.52
CA VAL A 102 12.93 3.95 1.69
C VAL A 102 12.24 3.21 2.83
N ILE A 103 11.81 2.00 2.54
CA ILE A 103 11.21 1.08 3.50
C ILE A 103 12.00 -0.22 3.51
N GLY A 104 12.08 -0.87 4.67
CA GLY A 104 12.82 -2.11 4.78
C GLY A 104 13.06 -2.51 6.23
N SER A 105 14.03 -3.40 6.43
CA SER A 105 14.39 -3.90 7.76
C SER A 105 15.90 -3.99 7.90
N GLY A 106 16.41 -3.61 9.07
CA GLY A 106 17.81 -3.78 9.43
C GLY A 106 18.70 -2.62 8.98
N PHE A 107 20.01 -2.85 9.05
CA PHE A 107 21.02 -1.85 8.74
C PHE A 107 21.26 -1.76 7.22
N VAL A 108 21.34 -0.53 6.71
CA VAL A 108 21.70 -0.21 5.33
C VAL A 108 22.83 0.81 5.37
N GLU A 109 23.98 0.44 4.82
CA GLU A 109 25.17 1.28 4.79
C GLU A 109 24.95 2.53 3.95
N GLU A 110 24.49 2.37 2.70
CA GLU A 110 24.17 3.48 1.81
C GLU A 110 23.00 3.14 0.89
N TYR A 111 22.09 4.10 0.69
CA TYR A 111 21.06 4.01 -0.35
C TYR A 111 20.45 5.39 -0.65
N GLY A 112 20.34 5.75 -1.92
CA GLY A 112 19.60 6.96 -2.34
C GLY A 112 20.12 8.27 -1.73
N GLY A 113 21.41 8.35 -1.40
CA GLY A 113 22.02 9.50 -0.72
C GLY A 113 21.89 9.49 0.82
N LEU A 114 21.32 8.44 1.40
CA LEU A 114 21.34 8.17 2.82
C LEU A 114 22.56 7.32 3.17
N SER A 115 23.10 7.49 4.37
CA SER A 115 24.19 6.67 4.92
C SER A 115 23.90 6.22 6.35
N ASN A 116 24.35 5.01 6.68
CA ASN A 116 24.26 4.37 7.99
C ASN A 116 22.84 4.37 8.59
N ILE A 117 21.83 4.06 7.78
CA ILE A 117 20.44 4.04 8.23
C ILE A 117 20.05 2.67 8.79
N ARG A 118 19.15 2.66 9.78
CA ARG A 118 18.54 1.45 10.30
C ARG A 118 17.04 1.48 10.02
N LEU A 119 16.63 0.74 9.00
CA LEU A 119 15.24 0.60 8.60
C LEU A 119 14.52 -0.33 9.58
N LYS A 120 13.23 -0.04 9.78
CA LYS A 120 12.35 -0.83 10.63
C LYS A 120 11.13 -1.22 9.81
N HIS A 121 10.88 -2.53 9.74
CA HIS A 121 9.70 -3.05 9.08
C HIS A 121 8.54 -3.13 10.08
N PRO A 122 7.31 -2.80 9.67
CA PRO A 122 6.14 -3.02 10.49
C PRO A 122 5.99 -4.50 10.88
N HIS A 123 5.39 -4.76 12.03
CA HIS A 123 5.26 -6.11 12.57
C HIS A 123 3.88 -6.30 13.21
N HIS A 124 3.20 -7.40 12.88
CA HIS A 124 1.82 -7.68 13.30
C HIS A 124 1.65 -7.59 14.83
N LYS A 125 2.60 -8.11 15.61
CA LYS A 125 2.68 -8.03 17.10
C LYS A 125 2.44 -6.65 17.70
N LYS A 126 2.73 -5.57 16.98
CA LYS A 126 2.57 -4.21 17.51
C LYS A 126 1.21 -3.60 17.21
N PHE A 127 0.54 -4.10 16.18
CA PHE A 127 -0.67 -3.48 15.63
C PHE A 127 -1.94 -4.29 15.89
N HIS A 128 -1.83 -5.62 16.03
CA HIS A 128 -3.00 -6.48 16.18
C HIS A 128 -3.39 -6.64 17.65
N LYS A 129 -4.68 -6.85 17.90
CA LYS A 129 -5.19 -7.17 19.25
C LYS A 129 -4.74 -8.57 19.67
N ASN A 130 -4.86 -9.53 18.76
CA ASN A 130 -4.50 -10.92 18.94
C ASN A 130 -3.41 -11.29 17.91
N PRO A 131 -2.14 -10.95 18.15
CA PRO A 131 -1.05 -11.30 17.24
C PRO A 131 -0.66 -12.78 17.36
N ILE A 132 0.12 -13.29 16.40
CA ILE A 132 0.77 -14.61 16.52
C ILE A 132 1.60 -14.67 17.82
N LEU A 133 1.48 -15.80 18.52
CA LEU A 133 2.21 -16.08 19.75
C LEU A 133 3.73 -16.06 19.52
N SER A 134 4.50 -15.76 20.56
CA SER A 134 5.93 -15.50 20.38
C SER A 134 6.72 -16.75 19.97
N GLU A 135 6.28 -17.91 20.43
CA GLU A 135 6.79 -19.24 20.09
C GLU A 135 6.51 -19.65 18.64
N GLU A 136 5.48 -19.10 18.01
CA GLU A 136 5.05 -19.41 16.65
C GLU A 136 5.51 -18.38 15.60
N ASP A 137 5.86 -17.17 16.04
CA ASP A 137 6.20 -16.02 15.17
C ASP A 137 7.40 -16.24 14.23
N TYR A 138 8.21 -17.27 14.51
CA TYR A 138 9.24 -17.68 13.56
C TYR A 138 8.58 -18.17 12.26
N ASP A 139 7.61 -19.07 12.34
CA ASP A 139 7.01 -19.72 11.17
C ASP A 139 5.78 -18.98 10.65
N TYR A 140 5.04 -18.32 11.54
CA TYR A 140 3.74 -17.72 11.21
C TYR A 140 3.75 -16.19 11.28
N THR A 141 2.89 -15.60 10.48
CA THR A 141 2.65 -14.15 10.46
C THR A 141 1.17 -13.86 10.19
N HIS A 142 0.80 -12.59 10.31
CA HIS A 142 -0.48 -12.05 9.88
C HIS A 142 -0.26 -10.98 8.80
N PHE A 143 -1.29 -10.72 7.99
CA PHE A 143 -1.33 -9.49 7.19
C PHE A 143 -1.26 -8.27 8.11
N TYR A 144 -0.24 -7.43 7.95
CA TYR A 144 -0.03 -6.31 8.87
C TYR A 144 -1.19 -5.31 8.88
N ARG A 145 -1.64 -4.84 7.70
CA ARG A 145 -2.80 -3.95 7.57
C ARG A 145 -3.24 -3.83 6.11
N TRP A 146 -4.53 -4.03 5.85
CA TRP A 146 -5.13 -3.68 4.57
C TRP A 146 -5.46 -2.19 4.52
N HIS A 147 -5.03 -1.52 3.44
CA HIS A 147 -5.26 -0.09 3.27
C HIS A 147 -5.16 0.31 1.80
N ILE A 148 -5.64 1.51 1.50
CA ILE A 148 -5.23 2.29 0.33
C ILE A 148 -4.28 3.38 0.82
N ASP A 149 -3.22 3.66 0.06
CA ASP A 149 -2.30 4.75 0.39
C ASP A 149 -3.05 6.08 0.37
N SER A 150 -3.02 6.83 1.47
CA SER A 150 -3.59 8.19 1.54
C SER A 150 -3.41 8.75 2.94
N ALA A 151 -3.18 10.05 3.10
CA ALA A 151 -3.29 10.69 4.42
C ALA A 151 -4.71 10.64 5.00
N MET A 152 -5.73 10.59 4.13
CA MET A 152 -7.15 10.64 4.48
C MET A 152 -7.57 11.88 5.31
N TYR A 153 -6.71 12.90 5.33
CA TYR A 153 -6.96 14.23 5.88
C TYR A 153 -6.15 15.24 5.08
N ASN A 154 -6.79 16.34 4.63
CA ASN A 154 -6.25 17.40 3.78
C ASN A 154 -5.79 16.97 2.36
N LEU A 155 -5.19 15.79 2.22
CA LEU A 155 -4.74 15.22 0.95
C LEU A 155 -5.67 14.11 0.48
N ASP A 156 -5.92 14.08 -0.83
CA ASP A 156 -6.65 13.00 -1.49
C ASP A 156 -5.74 11.78 -1.72
N PRO A 157 -6.30 10.56 -1.86
CA PRO A 157 -5.52 9.39 -2.25
C PRO A 157 -4.77 9.63 -3.58
N PRO A 158 -3.54 9.09 -3.74
CA PRO A 158 -2.80 9.20 -4.98
C PRO A 158 -3.50 8.42 -6.10
N LEU A 159 -3.34 8.88 -7.34
CA LEU A 159 -3.85 8.15 -8.51
C LEU A 159 -3.13 6.81 -8.72
N VAL A 160 -1.83 6.77 -8.41
CA VAL A 160 -0.98 5.59 -8.53
C VAL A 160 0.06 5.56 -7.41
N THR A 161 0.47 4.36 -7.00
CA THR A 161 1.62 4.13 -6.13
C THR A 161 2.69 3.38 -6.93
N THR A 162 3.94 3.83 -6.83
CA THR A 162 5.10 3.13 -7.41
C THR A 162 5.96 2.53 -6.30
N LEU A 163 6.29 1.24 -6.42
CA LEU A 163 7.17 0.52 -5.48
C LEU A 163 8.35 -0.09 -6.25
N LEU A 164 9.56 0.16 -5.76
CA LEU A 164 10.79 -0.41 -6.31
C LEU A 164 11.35 -1.47 -5.36
N ALA A 165 11.47 -2.70 -5.85
CA ALA A 165 12.14 -3.78 -5.13
C ALA A 165 13.67 -3.67 -5.31
N VAL A 166 14.36 -3.09 -4.32
CA VAL A 166 15.82 -2.92 -4.32
C VAL A 166 16.54 -4.20 -3.88
N LYS A 167 16.15 -4.73 -2.72
CA LYS A 167 16.70 -5.95 -2.14
C LYS A 167 15.57 -6.76 -1.55
N VAL A 168 15.29 -7.91 -2.17
CA VAL A 168 14.25 -8.84 -1.73
C VAL A 168 14.91 -9.94 -0.90
N PRO A 169 14.42 -10.26 0.31
CA PRO A 169 14.89 -11.40 1.07
C PRO A 169 14.75 -12.71 0.25
N LYS A 170 15.70 -13.63 0.45
CA LYS A 170 15.67 -14.97 -0.16
C LYS A 170 15.68 -16.02 0.94
N GLY A 171 15.14 -17.19 0.66
CA GLY A 171 15.20 -18.33 1.57
C GLY A 171 13.81 -18.85 1.92
N ARG A 172 13.60 -19.14 3.20
CA ARG A 172 12.36 -19.78 3.69
C ARG A 172 11.13 -18.90 3.48
N LEU A 173 9.98 -19.57 3.44
CA LEU A 173 8.67 -18.97 3.48
C LEU A 173 8.22 -18.78 4.94
N GLN A 174 7.15 -18.00 5.11
CA GLN A 174 6.32 -17.95 6.30
C GLN A 174 4.88 -18.29 5.92
N THR A 175 4.12 -18.82 6.86
CA THR A 175 2.69 -19.06 6.66
C THR A 175 1.91 -17.90 7.26
N SER A 176 1.22 -17.14 6.42
CA SER A 176 0.27 -16.11 6.84
C SER A 176 -1.03 -16.78 7.27
N ARG A 177 -1.39 -16.68 8.55
CA ARG A 177 -2.71 -17.11 9.03
C ARG A 177 -3.70 -15.94 8.97
N TYR A 178 -4.96 -16.22 8.64
CA TYR A 178 -6.00 -15.20 8.64
C TYR A 178 -6.59 -15.02 10.05
N ASP A 179 -6.69 -16.10 10.82
CA ASP A 179 -7.21 -16.11 12.20
C ASP A 179 -8.56 -15.37 12.32
N ASP A 180 -9.43 -15.56 11.33
CA ASP A 180 -10.79 -15.00 11.22
C ASP A 180 -11.88 -16.07 11.33
N GLY A 181 -11.51 -17.27 11.78
CA GLY A 181 -12.41 -18.41 11.97
C GLY A 181 -12.56 -19.31 10.74
N THR A 182 -11.86 -19.03 9.64
CA THR A 182 -11.95 -19.81 8.38
C THR A 182 -10.83 -20.86 8.20
N ASP A 183 -9.91 -20.98 9.16
CA ASP A 183 -8.65 -21.76 9.06
C ASP A 183 -7.79 -21.44 7.82
N THR A 184 -8.07 -20.32 7.14
CA THR A 184 -7.38 -19.94 5.91
C THR A 184 -5.93 -19.56 6.20
N THR A 185 -5.03 -20.10 5.38
CA THR A 185 -3.60 -19.79 5.44
C THR A 185 -3.03 -19.52 4.04
N LEU A 186 -1.88 -18.86 3.98
CA LEU A 186 -1.16 -18.58 2.74
C LEU A 186 0.36 -18.62 2.97
N ASP A 187 1.07 -19.46 2.22
CA ASP A 187 2.53 -19.48 2.25
C ASP A 187 3.11 -18.32 1.42
N ILE A 188 3.95 -17.51 2.06
CA ILE A 188 4.48 -16.28 1.50
C ILE A 188 5.99 -16.14 1.71
N PRO A 189 6.73 -15.59 0.74
CA PRO A 189 8.07 -15.07 0.98
C PRO A 189 8.06 -13.89 1.97
N PHE A 190 9.20 -13.63 2.60
CA PHE A 190 9.36 -12.43 3.42
C PHE A 190 9.21 -11.13 2.61
N GLY A 191 8.58 -10.13 3.23
CA GLY A 191 8.40 -8.82 2.61
C GLY A 191 7.39 -8.80 1.47
N THR A 192 6.53 -9.83 1.38
CA THR A 192 5.46 -9.90 0.38
C THR A 192 4.45 -8.77 0.60
N THR A 193 4.06 -8.10 -0.47
CA THR A 193 2.93 -7.18 -0.50
C THR A 193 1.76 -7.88 -1.19
N ALA A 194 0.62 -7.95 -0.51
CA ALA A 194 -0.61 -8.52 -1.07
C ALA A 194 -1.53 -7.41 -1.60
N PHE A 195 -2.28 -7.74 -2.64
CA PHE A 195 -3.30 -6.89 -3.25
C PHE A 195 -4.60 -7.70 -3.38
N PHE A 196 -5.75 -7.04 -3.29
CA PHE A 196 -7.04 -7.65 -3.64
C PHE A 196 -7.75 -6.84 -4.71
N GLY A 197 -8.48 -7.53 -5.58
CA GLY A 197 -9.22 -6.94 -6.70
C GLY A 197 -10.48 -6.25 -6.21
N ARG A 198 -10.50 -4.91 -6.22
CA ARG A 198 -11.66 -4.12 -5.77
C ARG A 198 -12.90 -4.29 -6.66
N TYR A 199 -12.74 -4.50 -7.96
CA TYR A 199 -13.86 -4.77 -8.87
C TYR A 199 -14.52 -6.11 -8.56
N ARG A 200 -13.70 -7.18 -8.44
CA ARG A 200 -14.15 -8.50 -7.98
C ARG A 200 -14.87 -8.42 -6.64
N LEU A 201 -14.33 -7.65 -5.68
CA LEU A 201 -14.94 -7.46 -4.37
C LEU A 201 -16.35 -6.83 -4.48
N TYR A 202 -16.52 -5.82 -5.32
CA TYR A 202 -17.83 -5.21 -5.57
C TYR A 202 -18.79 -6.19 -6.27
N ASP A 203 -18.31 -6.96 -7.24
CA ASP A 203 -19.12 -7.94 -7.96
C ASP A 203 -19.61 -9.09 -7.05
N MET A 204 -18.83 -9.41 -6.01
CA MET A 204 -19.17 -10.41 -5.01
C MET A 204 -20.22 -9.94 -3.98
N LEU A 205 -20.50 -8.64 -3.90
CA LEU A 205 -21.53 -8.11 -3.02
C LEU A 205 -22.93 -8.59 -3.44
N SER A 206 -23.82 -8.75 -2.46
CA SER A 206 -25.25 -8.92 -2.74
C SER A 206 -25.83 -7.67 -3.42
N GLU A 207 -26.97 -7.80 -4.10
CA GLU A 207 -27.62 -6.62 -4.70
C GLU A 207 -28.04 -5.58 -3.65
N GLU A 208 -28.40 -6.02 -2.44
CA GLU A 208 -28.67 -5.15 -1.30
C GLU A 208 -27.42 -4.38 -0.88
N ASP A 209 -26.30 -5.08 -0.71
CA ASP A 209 -25.02 -4.45 -0.34
C ASP A 209 -24.52 -3.49 -1.42
N LYS A 210 -24.69 -3.83 -2.70
CA LYS A 210 -24.37 -2.92 -3.82
C LYS A 210 -25.17 -1.62 -3.71
N HIS A 211 -26.47 -1.71 -3.43
CA HIS A 211 -27.30 -0.53 -3.24
C HIS A 211 -26.82 0.28 -2.04
N PHE A 212 -26.53 -0.38 -0.92
CA PHE A 212 -26.03 0.25 0.30
C PHE A 212 -24.72 1.02 0.05
N VAL A 213 -23.70 0.37 -0.52
CA VAL A 213 -22.39 1.03 -0.74
C VAL A 213 -22.45 2.13 -1.80
N CYS A 214 -23.32 2.01 -2.81
CA CYS A 214 -23.52 3.06 -3.81
C CYS A 214 -24.27 4.29 -3.27
N ALA A 215 -25.11 4.12 -2.24
CA ALA A 215 -25.82 5.21 -1.59
C ALA A 215 -25.05 5.81 -0.39
N SER A 216 -23.91 5.23 0.00
CA SER A 216 -23.19 5.57 1.22
C SER A 216 -21.90 6.36 0.99
N LYS A 217 -21.46 7.05 2.05
CA LYS A 217 -20.19 7.77 2.11
C LYS A 217 -19.41 7.36 3.35
N ALA A 218 -18.09 7.38 3.25
CA ALA A 218 -17.17 7.23 4.37
C ALA A 218 -16.56 8.59 4.72
N GLU A 219 -16.77 9.02 5.96
CA GLU A 219 -16.09 10.16 6.57
C GLU A 219 -14.88 9.67 7.37
N TYR A 220 -13.74 10.34 7.20
CA TYR A 220 -12.51 10.02 7.90
C TYR A 220 -12.28 10.96 9.08
N ALA A 221 -11.77 10.44 10.20
CA ALA A 221 -11.39 11.26 11.33
C ALA A 221 -10.30 12.30 10.95
N PRO A 222 -10.18 13.41 11.68
CA PRO A 222 -9.01 14.28 11.56
C PRO A 222 -7.74 13.51 11.94
N HIS A 223 -6.67 13.69 11.16
CA HIS A 223 -5.39 12.99 11.36
C HIS A 223 -5.53 11.47 11.61
N PRO A 224 -6.13 10.67 10.71
CA PRO A 224 -6.56 9.30 10.96
C PRO A 224 -5.50 8.38 11.58
N TYR A 225 -4.25 8.50 11.15
CA TYR A 225 -3.13 7.67 11.65
C TYR A 225 -2.63 8.05 13.04
N ILE A 226 -3.00 9.23 13.53
CA ILE A 226 -2.80 9.65 14.93
C ILE A 226 -4.04 9.23 15.73
N TRP A 227 -5.24 9.45 15.18
CA TRP A 227 -6.50 9.06 15.79
C TRP A 227 -6.54 7.59 16.22
N ILE A 228 -6.05 6.67 15.39
CA ILE A 228 -6.01 5.24 15.70
C ILE A 228 -4.71 4.78 16.43
N SER A 229 -3.87 5.69 16.95
CA SER A 229 -2.52 5.32 17.42
C SER A 229 -2.50 4.29 18.56
N ASN A 230 -3.56 4.26 19.37
CA ASN A 230 -3.71 3.31 20.49
C ASN A 230 -4.65 2.15 20.15
N ALA A 231 -5.39 2.24 19.05
CA ALA A 231 -6.33 1.22 18.64
C ALA A 231 -5.60 -0.02 18.07
N LYS A 232 -6.33 -1.13 18.01
CA LYS A 232 -5.79 -2.42 17.56
C LYS A 232 -6.55 -2.93 16.34
N SER A 233 -5.83 -3.56 15.43
CA SER A 233 -6.39 -4.22 14.25
C SER A 233 -6.84 -5.64 14.56
N GLN A 234 -7.75 -6.14 13.72
CA GLN A 234 -8.07 -7.57 13.63
C GLN A 234 -6.85 -8.39 13.18
N SER A 235 -6.86 -9.69 13.47
CA SER A 235 -5.77 -10.62 13.15
C SER A 235 -5.47 -10.69 11.66
N ASN A 236 -6.49 -10.69 10.80
CA ASN A 236 -6.35 -10.66 9.34
C ASN A 236 -5.95 -9.28 8.77
N GLY A 237 -5.73 -8.27 9.63
CA GLY A 237 -5.39 -6.91 9.22
C GLY A 237 -6.53 -6.09 8.60
N LEU A 238 -7.76 -6.64 8.56
CA LEU A 238 -8.94 -5.98 7.99
C LEU A 238 -9.67 -5.17 9.06
N GLY A 239 -9.41 -3.86 9.06
CA GLY A 239 -10.10 -2.92 9.92
C GLY A 239 -9.56 -2.83 11.35
N ILE A 240 -10.01 -1.79 12.04
CA ILE A 240 -9.64 -1.47 13.42
C ILE A 240 -10.79 -1.89 14.33
N ILE A 241 -10.45 -2.44 15.49
CA ILE A 241 -11.41 -2.84 16.51
C ILE A 241 -11.88 -1.58 17.26
N SER A 242 -13.18 -1.32 17.23
CA SER A 242 -13.81 -0.24 17.97
C SER A 242 -14.02 -0.63 19.43
N GLU A 243 -13.06 -0.26 20.27
CA GLU A 243 -13.07 -0.49 21.72
C GLU A 243 -12.84 0.80 22.52
N GLY A 244 -13.03 1.96 21.89
CA GLY A 244 -12.89 3.28 22.53
C GLY A 244 -11.44 3.64 22.84
N LEU A 245 -10.49 3.09 22.08
CA LEU A 245 -9.06 3.37 22.21
C LEU A 245 -8.59 4.46 21.24
N GLU A 246 -9.44 4.85 20.29
CA GLU A 246 -9.19 5.97 19.42
C GLU A 246 -9.09 7.28 20.22
N LEU A 247 -8.19 8.18 19.81
CA LEU A 247 -7.99 9.44 20.51
C LEU A 247 -9.21 10.35 20.39
N ALA A 248 -9.55 11.04 21.47
CA ALA A 248 -10.56 12.10 21.44
C ALA A 248 -10.03 13.33 20.66
N GLU A 249 -10.94 14.18 20.17
CA GLU A 249 -10.58 15.34 19.34
C GLU A 249 -9.61 16.31 20.01
N ASP A 250 -9.71 16.49 21.33
CA ASP A 250 -8.85 17.36 22.14
C ASP A 250 -7.43 16.80 22.34
N GLN A 251 -7.21 15.52 22.02
CA GLN A 251 -5.91 14.86 22.05
C GLN A 251 -5.20 14.87 20.68
N LEU A 252 -5.93 15.24 19.63
CA LEU A 252 -5.41 15.35 18.27
C LEU A 252 -4.67 16.67 18.06
N PRO A 253 -3.71 16.73 17.11
CA PRO A 253 -3.21 18.02 16.66
C PRO A 253 -4.36 18.90 16.13
N PRO A 254 -4.26 20.25 16.22
CA PRO A 254 -5.26 21.15 15.66
C PRO A 254 -5.62 20.77 14.22
N PHE A 255 -6.91 20.81 13.92
CA PHE A 255 -7.44 20.47 12.60
C PHE A 255 -8.53 21.43 12.16
N GLU A 256 -8.73 21.50 10.85
CA GLU A 256 -9.81 22.29 10.23
C GLU A 256 -10.85 21.33 9.70
N ALA A 257 -12.13 21.56 10.02
CA ALA A 257 -13.22 20.72 9.54
C ALA A 257 -13.29 20.66 8.00
N SER A 258 -12.89 21.73 7.31
CA SER A 258 -12.82 21.78 5.84
C SER A 258 -11.80 20.82 5.22
N LYS A 259 -10.86 20.29 6.01
CA LYS A 259 -9.83 19.34 5.58
C LYS A 259 -10.20 17.89 5.84
N ILE A 260 -11.30 17.65 6.58
CA ILE A 260 -11.86 16.32 6.77
C ILE A 260 -12.32 15.80 5.41
N LYS A 261 -11.97 14.54 5.12
CA LYS A 261 -12.28 13.91 3.86
C LYS A 261 -13.54 13.05 4.00
N VAL A 262 -14.45 13.23 3.05
CA VAL A 262 -15.65 12.42 2.91
C VAL A 262 -15.68 11.91 1.47
N TYR A 263 -15.64 10.59 1.31
CA TYR A 263 -15.63 9.94 -0.01
C TYR A 263 -16.85 9.03 -0.18
N PRO A 264 -17.36 8.82 -1.40
CA PRO A 264 -18.30 7.75 -1.65
C PRO A 264 -17.67 6.39 -1.32
N MET A 265 -18.45 5.45 -0.77
CA MET A 265 -17.95 4.09 -0.48
C MET A 265 -17.66 3.30 -1.75
N ALA A 266 -18.42 3.55 -2.83
CA ALA A 266 -18.19 3.00 -4.15
C ALA A 266 -18.16 4.12 -5.20
N TRP A 267 -17.19 4.08 -6.11
CA TRP A 267 -17.09 5.03 -7.22
C TRP A 267 -16.59 4.34 -8.48
N LYS A 268 -16.89 4.96 -9.63
CA LYS A 268 -16.40 4.51 -10.94
C LYS A 268 -14.97 4.96 -11.14
N ASN A 269 -14.15 4.09 -11.72
CA ASN A 269 -12.83 4.48 -12.15
C ASN A 269 -12.97 5.46 -13.33
N THR A 270 -12.32 6.61 -13.26
CA THR A 270 -12.44 7.65 -14.29
C THR A 270 -11.86 7.24 -15.65
N VAL A 271 -11.10 6.14 -15.70
CA VAL A 271 -10.49 5.58 -16.92
C VAL A 271 -11.24 4.35 -17.40
N THR A 272 -11.61 3.42 -16.51
CA THR A 272 -12.19 2.11 -16.89
C THR A 272 -13.69 2.00 -16.68
N GLY A 273 -14.33 2.98 -16.04
CA GLY A 273 -15.76 2.95 -15.68
C GLY A 273 -16.03 2.32 -14.32
#